data_AF-A0A2T4TN65-F1
#
_entry.id   AF-A0A2T4TN65-F1
#
_cell.length_a   1.000
_cell.length_b   1.000
_cell.length_c   1.000
_cell.angle_alpha   90.00
_cell.angle_beta   90.00
_cell.angle_gamma   90.00
#
_symmetry.space_group_name_H-M   'P 1'
#
loop_
_entity.id
_entity.type
_entity.pdbx_description
1 polymer ?
#
loop_
_entity_poly.entity_id
_entity_poly.type
_entity_poly.pdbx_seq_one_letter_code
_entity_poly.pdbx_strand_id
1 'polypeptide(L)'
;MRKVGYIVVFMTVVVLFASCFGNKTNNQATETDSIAMEEDAFPDSTVYGVCGEGTSMHSLELLTDGGDTLTYEVLDEGPEESLVVGGLLAGDRLAVVGYVNEEKEHIASKVINLTTLQGKWMSIDKNFEIQEGGIVKSNIKAETNPWVSWKIYNGQLLLNKDTFQIDGLGADSLYLENKQGIFTFKRQK
;
A
#
# COMPACT_ATOMS: atom_id res chain seq x y z
N MET A 1 81.89 -25.30 -10.85
CA MET A 1 82.10 -26.56 -11.60
C MET A 1 80.76 -27.29 -11.71
N ARG A 2 80.33 -27.57 -12.95
CA ARG A 2 79.49 -28.72 -13.42
C ARG A 2 78.04 -28.80 -12.89
N LYS A 3 76.96 -29.01 -13.65
CA LYS A 3 76.61 -29.24 -15.08
C LYS A 3 75.07 -28.99 -15.15
N VAL A 4 74.54 -28.12 -16.01
CA VAL A 4 73.95 -28.39 -17.35
C VAL A 4 72.79 -29.42 -17.38
N GLY A 5 71.62 -28.95 -17.85
CA GLY A 5 70.52 -29.75 -18.42
C GLY A 5 69.59 -28.84 -19.25
N TYR A 6 69.33 -29.20 -20.51
CA TYR A 6 68.92 -28.34 -21.64
C TYR A 6 67.41 -28.42 -22.04
N ILE A 7 66.89 -27.31 -22.59
CA ILE A 7 66.05 -27.10 -23.84
C ILE A 7 64.78 -27.94 -24.10
N VAL A 8 63.66 -27.26 -24.47
CA VAL A 8 62.77 -27.36 -25.69
C VAL A 8 61.61 -26.32 -25.54
N VAL A 9 61.56 -25.15 -26.21
CA VAL A 9 60.92 -24.76 -27.52
C VAL A 9 59.41 -25.04 -27.70
N PHE A 10 58.57 -23.98 -27.81
CA PHE A 10 57.53 -23.67 -28.83
C PHE A 10 56.64 -22.52 -28.28
N MET A 11 56.69 -21.26 -28.75
CA MET A 11 56.22 -20.64 -30.01
C MET A 11 54.68 -20.46 -30.13
N THR A 12 54.28 -19.17 -30.01
CA THR A 12 53.27 -18.38 -30.79
C THR A 12 51.75 -18.55 -30.54
N VAL A 13 51.03 -17.49 -30.11
CA VAL A 13 50.32 -16.40 -30.88
C VAL A 13 48.79 -16.62 -30.73
N VAL A 14 47.97 -15.64 -30.34
CA VAL A 14 47.19 -14.68 -31.17
C VAL A 14 46.54 -13.69 -30.17
N VAL A 15 47.07 -12.47 -29.95
CA VAL A 15 46.64 -11.14 -30.46
C VAL A 15 45.16 -11.04 -30.87
N LEU A 16 44.36 -10.15 -30.25
CA LEU A 16 43.50 -9.19 -31.00
C LEU A 16 43.13 -7.95 -30.13
N PHE A 17 43.85 -6.87 -30.43
CA PHE A 17 43.48 -5.44 -30.55
C PHE A 17 42.41 -4.78 -29.66
N ALA A 18 42.89 -3.79 -28.89
CA ALA A 18 42.21 -2.53 -28.66
C ALA A 18 42.44 -1.58 -29.85
N SER A 19 41.36 -1.00 -30.37
CA SER A 19 41.30 0.16 -31.28
C SER A 19 39.80 0.51 -31.40
N CYS A 20 39.30 1.73 -31.47
CA CYS A 20 39.89 3.04 -31.71
C CYS A 20 38.77 4.09 -31.49
N PHE A 21 39.14 5.28 -31.00
CA PHE A 21 38.61 6.62 -31.38
C PHE A 21 37.09 6.86 -31.25
N GLY A 22 36.60 7.80 -30.44
CA GLY A 22 36.97 9.21 -30.40
C GLY A 22 36.02 10.02 -31.29
N ASN A 23 35.15 10.86 -30.69
CA ASN A 23 34.80 12.19 -31.20
C ASN A 23 33.81 12.91 -30.25
N LYS A 24 34.18 14.14 -29.88
CA LYS A 24 33.25 15.15 -29.37
C LYS A 24 32.65 15.89 -30.58
N THR A 25 31.33 16.04 -30.61
CA THR A 25 30.65 17.04 -31.47
C THR A 25 29.40 17.57 -30.77
N ASN A 26 29.18 18.85 -30.98
CA ASN A 26 28.24 19.76 -30.34
C ASN A 26 26.84 19.72 -30.99
N ASN A 27 25.85 20.26 -30.26
CA ASN A 27 24.50 20.69 -30.64
C ASN A 27 23.41 19.61 -30.80
N GLN A 28 22.44 19.61 -29.88
CA GLN A 28 21.11 20.18 -30.14
C GLN A 28 20.28 20.25 -28.86
N ALA A 29 19.67 21.41 -28.61
CA ALA A 29 18.62 21.57 -27.62
C ALA A 29 17.46 20.63 -27.96
N THR A 30 17.10 19.77 -27.02
CA THR A 30 15.80 19.10 -26.98
C THR A 30 15.26 19.37 -25.59
N GLU A 31 14.12 20.08 -25.51
CA GLU A 31 13.31 20.11 -24.30
C GLU A 31 13.09 18.67 -23.86
N THR A 32 13.58 18.32 -22.67
CA THR A 32 13.15 17.15 -21.94
C THR A 32 12.59 17.68 -20.63
N ASP A 33 11.29 17.92 -20.71
CA ASP A 33 10.32 17.75 -19.64
C ASP A 33 10.69 16.54 -18.76
N SER A 34 10.25 16.58 -17.51
CA SER A 34 10.18 15.46 -16.56
C SER A 34 11.28 15.34 -15.49
N ILE A 35 10.81 15.61 -14.26
CA ILE A 35 11.07 14.85 -13.03
C ILE A 35 12.39 15.15 -12.31
N ALA A 36 12.31 16.12 -11.42
CA ALA A 36 12.98 16.07 -10.12
C ALA A 36 12.02 16.64 -9.07
N MET A 37 10.99 15.86 -8.72
CA MET A 37 10.28 15.99 -7.45
C MET A 37 10.11 14.58 -6.88
N GLU A 38 11.24 13.98 -6.51
CA GLU A 38 11.28 12.89 -5.55
C GLU A 38 11.82 13.49 -4.24
N GLU A 39 10.96 14.20 -3.51
CA GLU A 39 11.20 14.61 -2.12
C GLU A 39 10.00 14.14 -1.29
N ASP A 40 10.25 13.13 -0.46
CA ASP A 40 9.49 12.70 0.72
C ASP A 40 8.04 12.22 0.54
N ALA A 41 7.83 11.20 -0.28
CA ALA A 41 6.68 10.32 -0.05
C ALA A 41 6.99 9.43 1.17
N PHE A 42 6.43 9.76 2.34
CA PHE A 42 6.48 8.88 3.51
C PHE A 42 5.98 7.48 3.13
N PRO A 43 6.73 6.41 3.46
CA PRO A 43 6.31 5.06 3.15
C PRO A 43 4.96 4.74 3.80
N ASP A 44 4.17 3.89 3.15
CA ASP A 44 2.89 3.43 3.70
C ASP A 44 3.13 2.64 4.99
N SER A 45 2.55 3.08 6.10
CA SER A 45 2.66 2.44 7.41
C SER A 45 1.57 1.39 7.65
N THR A 46 0.73 1.10 6.65
CA THR A 46 -0.38 0.16 6.79
C THR A 46 0.11 -1.29 6.82
N VAL A 47 -0.25 -2.02 7.87
CA VAL A 47 -0.02 -3.46 8.01
C VAL A 47 -1.32 -4.21 7.69
N TYR A 48 -1.25 -5.19 6.80
CA TYR A 48 -2.39 -6.02 6.42
C TYR A 48 -2.29 -7.41 7.05
N GLY A 49 -3.45 -7.98 7.37
CA GLY A 49 -3.54 -9.33 7.89
C GLY A 49 -4.96 -9.79 8.17
N VAL A 50 -5.07 -10.93 8.84
CA VAL A 50 -6.32 -11.54 9.29
C VAL A 50 -6.47 -11.36 10.79
N CYS A 51 -7.66 -10.95 11.22
CA CYS A 51 -8.04 -10.85 12.62
C CYS A 51 -7.97 -12.24 13.28
N GLY A 52 -7.14 -12.39 14.31
CA GLY A 52 -6.94 -13.63 15.05
C GLY A 52 -8.01 -13.89 16.10
N GLU A 53 -8.15 -15.16 16.50
CA GLU A 53 -9.07 -15.63 17.54
C GLU A 53 -8.71 -15.10 18.94
N GLY A 54 -7.47 -14.65 19.15
CA GLY A 54 -7.02 -14.00 20.39
C GLY A 54 -7.51 -12.56 20.58
N THR A 55 -8.28 -12.02 19.63
CA THR A 55 -8.80 -10.65 19.69
C THR A 55 -9.84 -10.46 20.80
N SER A 56 -9.74 -9.35 21.53
CA SER A 56 -10.65 -8.94 22.60
C SER A 56 -11.02 -7.46 22.46
N MET A 57 -11.72 -6.89 23.45
CA MET A 57 -12.21 -5.50 23.39
C MET A 57 -11.09 -4.44 23.27
N HIS A 58 -9.91 -4.69 23.87
CA HIS A 58 -8.80 -3.72 23.91
C HIS A 58 -7.50 -4.28 23.33
N SER A 59 -7.54 -5.46 22.73
CA SER A 59 -6.36 -6.12 22.16
C SER A 59 -6.73 -6.80 20.86
N LEU A 60 -6.04 -6.46 19.79
CA LEU A 60 -6.19 -7.06 18.47
C LEU A 60 -5.03 -8.02 18.21
N GLU A 61 -5.34 -9.27 17.93
CA GLU A 61 -4.38 -10.21 17.33
C GLU A 61 -4.47 -10.11 15.81
N LEU A 62 -3.34 -9.84 15.15
CA LEU A 62 -3.26 -9.74 13.69
C LEU A 62 -2.27 -10.78 13.16
N LEU A 63 -2.78 -11.72 12.38
CA LEU A 63 -1.98 -12.64 11.57
C LEU A 63 -1.61 -11.91 10.28
N THR A 64 -0.42 -11.32 10.23
CA THR A 64 0.01 -10.48 9.11
C THR A 64 0.15 -11.27 7.81
N ASP A 65 0.00 -10.60 6.68
CA ASP A 65 0.24 -11.20 5.36
C ASP A 65 1.71 -11.69 5.18
N GLY A 66 2.63 -11.15 5.99
CA GLY A 66 4.04 -11.58 6.04
C GLY A 66 4.25 -12.91 6.79
N GLY A 67 3.24 -13.42 7.48
CA GLY A 67 3.30 -14.66 8.27
C GLY A 67 3.64 -14.47 9.76
N ASP A 68 3.88 -13.23 10.19
CA ASP A 68 4.08 -12.90 11.61
C ASP A 68 2.74 -12.69 12.32
N THR A 69 2.72 -12.92 13.64
CA THR A 69 1.59 -12.55 14.51
C THR A 69 1.95 -11.29 15.30
N LEU A 70 1.15 -10.25 15.18
CA LEU A 70 1.27 -9.01 15.97
C LEU A 70 0.10 -8.87 16.93
N THR A 71 0.35 -8.31 18.11
CA THR A 71 -0.70 -7.95 19.06
C THR A 71 -0.68 -6.44 19.24
N TYR A 72 -1.79 -5.78 18.90
CA TYR A 72 -1.97 -4.34 19.06
C TYR A 72 -2.90 -4.06 20.24
N GLU A 73 -2.54 -3.10 21.09
CA GLU A 73 -3.49 -2.49 22.00
C GLU A 73 -4.39 -1.52 21.26
N VAL A 74 -5.70 -1.60 21.55
CA VAL A 74 -6.72 -0.73 20.97
C VAL A 74 -7.26 0.18 22.07
N LEU A 75 -6.70 1.39 22.11
CA LEU A 75 -6.99 2.40 23.13
C LEU A 75 -8.03 3.40 22.60
N ASP A 76 -9.28 2.96 22.47
CA ASP A 76 -10.34 3.84 21.97
C ASP A 76 -10.65 4.94 22.99
N GLU A 77 -10.37 6.20 22.65
CA GLU A 77 -10.47 7.34 23.57
C GLU A 77 -11.90 7.87 23.73
N GLY A 78 -12.88 7.32 23.01
CA GLY A 78 -14.29 7.66 23.17
C GLY A 78 -15.09 7.63 21.87
N PRO A 79 -16.34 8.11 21.89
CA PRO A 79 -17.26 7.99 20.77
C PRO A 79 -17.02 8.96 19.61
N GLU A 80 -16.11 9.94 19.75
CA GLU A 80 -15.93 11.00 18.76
C GLU A 80 -15.06 10.57 17.56
N GLU A 81 -14.06 9.71 17.77
CA GLU A 81 -13.23 9.14 16.71
C GLU A 81 -12.96 7.66 16.96
N SER A 82 -13.82 6.79 16.41
CA SER A 82 -13.58 5.36 16.58
C SER A 82 -12.33 4.93 15.81
N LEU A 83 -11.36 4.42 16.55
CA LEU A 83 -10.14 3.83 16.01
C LEU A 83 -10.46 2.63 15.12
N VAL A 84 -11.52 1.89 15.45
CA VAL A 84 -11.95 0.67 14.77
C VAL A 84 -13.17 0.96 13.90
N VAL A 85 -13.03 0.79 12.59
CA VAL A 85 -14.14 0.94 11.65
C VAL A 85 -14.45 -0.39 10.95
N GLY A 86 -15.73 -0.75 10.91
CA GLY A 86 -16.22 -2.00 10.30
C GLY A 86 -16.17 -3.24 11.20
N GLY A 87 -15.78 -3.08 12.47
CA GLY A 87 -15.81 -4.12 13.50
C GLY A 87 -14.57 -5.02 13.52
N LEU A 88 -14.41 -5.77 14.62
CA LEU A 88 -13.35 -6.78 14.80
C LEU A 88 -14.01 -8.14 14.97
N LEU A 89 -13.96 -8.98 13.93
CA LEU A 89 -14.40 -10.36 13.99
C LEU A 89 -13.26 -11.26 13.56
N ALA A 90 -13.02 -12.35 14.28
CA ALA A 90 -11.99 -13.31 13.92
C ALA A 90 -12.22 -13.85 12.51
N GLY A 91 -11.15 -13.98 11.74
CA GLY A 91 -11.18 -14.37 10.33
C GLY A 91 -11.38 -13.22 9.34
N ASP A 92 -11.74 -12.02 9.78
CA ASP A 92 -11.85 -10.86 8.88
C ASP A 92 -10.49 -10.32 8.45
N ARG A 93 -10.43 -9.77 7.23
CA ARG A 93 -9.24 -9.11 6.73
C ARG A 93 -9.20 -7.67 7.21
N LEU A 94 -8.06 -7.26 7.78
CA LEU A 94 -7.87 -5.94 8.38
C LEU A 94 -6.72 -5.18 7.71
N ALA A 95 -6.83 -3.85 7.77
CA ALA A 95 -5.73 -2.93 7.57
C ALA A 95 -5.51 -2.15 8.86
N VAL A 96 -4.30 -2.21 9.42
CA VAL A 96 -3.95 -1.63 10.72
C VAL A 96 -2.83 -0.61 10.52
N VAL A 97 -3.00 0.57 11.09
CA VAL A 97 -1.91 1.53 11.30
C VAL A 97 -1.69 1.64 12.79
N GLY A 98 -0.42 1.65 13.20
CA GLY A 98 -0.05 1.79 14.60
C GLY A 98 1.42 2.18 14.74
N TYR A 99 1.83 2.33 15.99
CA TYR A 99 3.20 2.65 16.38
C TYR A 99 3.65 1.74 17.51
N VAL A 100 4.95 1.73 17.80
CA VAL A 100 5.52 1.03 18.96
C VAL A 100 5.81 2.06 20.04
N ASN A 101 5.27 1.86 21.24
CA ASN A 101 5.48 2.76 22.37
C ASN A 101 6.87 2.55 23.02
N GLU A 102 7.18 3.33 24.06
CA GLU A 102 8.46 3.23 24.79
C GLU A 102 8.66 1.87 25.48
N GLU A 103 7.56 1.18 25.80
CA GLU A 103 7.53 -0.15 26.43
C GLU A 103 7.64 -1.29 25.41
N LYS A 104 7.79 -0.97 24.12
CA LYS A 104 7.87 -1.90 22.97
C LYS A 104 6.57 -2.64 22.67
N GLU A 105 5.44 -2.08 23.06
CA GLU A 105 4.11 -2.59 22.73
C GLU A 105 3.59 -1.90 21.47
N HIS A 106 2.84 -2.65 20.66
CA HIS A 106 2.20 -2.08 19.48
C HIS A 106 0.88 -1.44 19.87
N ILE A 107 0.71 -0.16 19.53
CA ILE A 107 -0.52 0.60 19.77
C ILE A 107 -1.19 0.88 18.44
N ALA A 108 -2.46 0.50 18.28
CA ALA A 108 -3.24 0.79 17.09
C ALA A 108 -3.67 2.27 17.07
N SER A 109 -3.50 2.91 15.92
CA SER A 109 -3.99 4.27 15.64
C SER A 109 -5.16 4.27 14.67
N LYS A 110 -5.32 3.21 13.86
CA LYS A 110 -6.52 2.96 13.07
C LYS A 110 -6.60 1.48 12.72
N VAL A 111 -7.80 0.90 12.80
CA VAL A 111 -8.09 -0.45 12.33
C VAL A 111 -9.28 -0.39 11.40
N ILE A 112 -9.08 -0.82 10.15
CA ILE A 112 -10.11 -0.83 9.12
C ILE A 112 -10.42 -2.27 8.75
N ASN A 113 -11.67 -2.69 8.94
CA ASN A 113 -12.13 -3.99 8.50
C ASN A 113 -12.38 -3.99 6.99
N LEU A 114 -11.49 -4.64 6.24
CA LEU A 114 -11.57 -4.73 4.80
C LEU A 114 -12.66 -5.69 4.33
N THR A 115 -12.96 -6.75 5.10
CA THR A 115 -14.12 -7.63 4.81
C THR A 115 -15.40 -6.81 4.80
N THR A 116 -15.59 -5.95 5.80
CA THR A 116 -16.72 -5.04 5.86
C THR A 116 -16.62 -3.96 4.78
N LEU A 117 -15.45 -3.37 4.52
CA LEU A 117 -15.32 -2.31 3.49
C LEU A 117 -15.67 -2.81 2.08
N GLN A 118 -15.31 -4.06 1.77
CA GLN A 118 -15.63 -4.68 0.50
C GLN A 118 -17.14 -4.89 0.35
N GLY A 119 -17.63 -4.72 -0.88
CA GLY A 119 -19.05 -4.80 -1.21
C GLY A 119 -19.54 -3.67 -2.09
N LYS A 120 -20.86 -3.65 -2.31
CA LYS A 120 -21.54 -2.66 -3.16
C LYS A 120 -22.05 -1.51 -2.32
N TRP A 121 -21.69 -0.30 -2.73
CA TRP A 121 -22.01 0.94 -2.05
C TRP A 121 -22.73 1.88 -3.01
N MET A 122 -23.79 2.53 -2.53
CA MET A 122 -24.57 3.48 -3.32
C MET A 122 -24.95 4.74 -2.56
N SER A 123 -24.91 5.86 -3.25
CA SER A 123 -25.45 7.16 -2.87
C SER A 123 -26.47 7.62 -3.92
N ILE A 124 -26.87 8.89 -3.89
CA ILE A 124 -27.75 9.49 -4.90
C ILE A 124 -27.07 9.54 -6.28
N ASP A 125 -25.75 9.74 -6.30
CA ASP A 125 -24.95 10.07 -7.48
C ASP A 125 -23.88 9.03 -7.83
N LYS A 126 -23.58 8.08 -6.92
CA LYS A 126 -22.61 7.02 -7.14
C LYS A 126 -23.17 5.64 -6.82
N ASN A 127 -22.71 4.65 -7.57
CA ASN A 127 -22.94 3.24 -7.30
C ASN A 127 -21.72 2.46 -7.76
N PHE A 128 -21.02 1.85 -6.81
CA PHE A 128 -19.76 1.17 -7.06
C PHE A 128 -19.58 -0.05 -6.15
N GLU A 129 -18.70 -0.94 -6.54
CA GLU A 129 -18.34 -2.13 -5.78
C GLU A 129 -16.84 -2.10 -5.47
N ILE A 130 -16.48 -2.12 -4.18
CA ILE A 130 -15.11 -2.32 -3.71
C ILE A 130 -14.87 -3.82 -3.68
N GLN A 131 -13.93 -4.29 -4.51
CA GLN A 131 -13.60 -5.70 -4.62
C GLN A 131 -12.22 -6.00 -4.02
N GLU A 132 -11.98 -7.25 -3.67
CA GLU A 132 -10.65 -7.71 -3.32
C GLU A 132 -9.62 -7.41 -4.44
N GLY A 133 -8.35 -7.23 -4.09
CA GLY A 133 -7.28 -6.96 -5.04
C GLY A 133 -7.19 -5.51 -5.52
N GLY A 134 -7.86 -4.58 -4.84
CA GLY A 134 -7.73 -3.15 -5.11
C GLY A 134 -8.54 -2.67 -6.33
N ILE A 135 -9.57 -3.42 -6.74
CA ILE A 135 -10.41 -3.09 -7.90
C ILE A 135 -11.70 -2.41 -7.42
N VAL A 136 -12.13 -1.36 -8.13
CA VAL A 136 -13.44 -0.73 -7.96
C VAL A 136 -14.23 -0.88 -9.26
N LYS A 137 -15.48 -1.34 -9.18
CA LYS A 137 -16.39 -1.41 -10.34
C LYS A 137 -17.52 -0.41 -10.19
N SER A 138 -17.63 0.55 -11.10
CA SER A 138 -18.82 1.39 -11.18
C SER A 138 -19.98 0.62 -11.83
N ASN A 139 -21.16 0.74 -11.24
CA ASN A 139 -22.42 0.20 -11.79
C ASN A 139 -23.21 1.25 -12.59
N ILE A 140 -22.68 2.48 -12.71
CA ILE A 140 -23.30 3.57 -13.47
C ILE A 140 -22.63 3.64 -14.86
N LYS A 141 -23.36 3.19 -15.89
CA LYS A 141 -22.83 3.13 -17.27
C LYS A 141 -22.39 4.47 -17.86
N ALA A 142 -22.91 5.59 -17.35
CA ALA A 142 -22.66 6.93 -17.86
C ALA A 142 -21.90 7.82 -16.85
N GLU A 143 -21.19 7.24 -15.90
CA GLU A 143 -20.37 8.01 -14.97
C GLU A 143 -19.14 8.59 -15.69
N THR A 144 -18.94 9.90 -15.59
CA THR A 144 -17.84 10.61 -16.28
C THR A 144 -16.47 10.26 -15.70
N ASN A 145 -16.39 10.06 -14.38
CA ASN A 145 -15.14 9.82 -13.65
C ASN A 145 -15.32 8.67 -12.63
N PRO A 146 -15.45 7.42 -13.08
CA PRO A 146 -15.61 6.29 -12.18
C PRO A 146 -14.29 6.01 -11.43
N TRP A 147 -14.41 5.65 -10.16
CA TRP A 147 -13.30 5.02 -9.44
C TRP A 147 -13.08 3.62 -10.01
N VAL A 148 -11.82 3.25 -10.23
CA VAL A 148 -11.44 1.94 -10.81
C VAL A 148 -10.49 1.16 -9.92
N SER A 149 -9.86 1.83 -8.96
CA SER A 149 -8.89 1.22 -8.06
C SER A 149 -9.04 1.77 -6.64
N TRP A 150 -8.71 0.93 -5.67
CA TRP A 150 -8.64 1.34 -4.27
C TRP A 150 -7.44 0.74 -3.54
N LYS A 151 -7.01 1.43 -2.49
CA LYS A 151 -6.09 0.89 -1.48
C LYS A 151 -6.29 1.62 -0.16
N ILE A 152 -5.80 1.04 0.93
CA ILE A 152 -5.55 1.80 2.16
C ILE A 152 -4.14 2.37 2.06
N TYR A 153 -3.95 3.61 2.49
CA TYR A 153 -2.64 4.25 2.59
C TYR A 153 -2.61 5.10 3.85
N ASN A 154 -1.71 4.78 4.78
CA ASN A 154 -1.63 5.45 6.09
C ASN A 154 -3.01 5.60 6.78
N GLY A 155 -3.83 4.54 6.74
CA GLY A 155 -5.15 4.52 7.39
C GLY A 155 -6.25 5.29 6.67
N GLN A 156 -5.99 5.77 5.45
CA GLN A 156 -6.97 6.47 4.60
C GLN A 156 -7.36 5.61 3.40
N LEU A 157 -8.60 5.73 2.95
CA LEU A 157 -9.08 5.05 1.74
C LEU A 157 -8.73 5.90 0.52
N LEU A 158 -7.89 5.36 -0.36
CA LEU A 158 -7.60 5.97 -1.65
C LEU A 158 -8.50 5.34 -2.70
N LEU A 159 -9.25 6.15 -3.43
CA LEU A 159 -10.03 5.77 -4.60
C LEU A 159 -9.44 6.51 -5.81
N ASN A 160 -8.68 5.80 -6.65
CA ASN A 160 -7.78 6.39 -7.64
C ASN A 160 -6.81 7.43 -7.03
N LYS A 161 -7.10 8.72 -7.21
CA LYS A 161 -6.32 9.86 -6.68
C LYS A 161 -7.02 10.58 -5.52
N ASP A 162 -8.28 10.23 -5.27
CA ASP A 162 -9.06 10.83 -4.20
C ASP A 162 -8.72 10.09 -2.90
N THR A 163 -8.42 10.87 -1.87
CA THR A 163 -8.05 10.35 -0.56
C THR A 163 -9.15 10.69 0.43
N PHE A 164 -9.63 9.69 1.15
CA PHE A 164 -10.72 9.80 2.10
C PHE A 164 -10.33 9.30 3.48
N GLN A 165 -10.73 10.05 4.51
CA GLN A 165 -10.87 9.52 5.86
C GLN A 165 -12.12 8.63 5.92
N ILE A 166 -12.05 7.54 6.69
CA ILE A 166 -13.20 6.67 6.96
C ILE A 166 -13.71 7.03 8.35
N ASP A 167 -14.74 7.87 8.39
CA ASP A 167 -15.33 8.35 9.64
C ASP A 167 -16.26 7.29 10.25
N GLY A 168 -16.81 6.43 9.40
CA GLY A 168 -17.62 5.31 9.86
C GLY A 168 -17.81 4.24 8.81
N LEU A 169 -17.70 3.00 9.24
CA LEU A 169 -17.95 1.82 8.43
C LEU A 169 -18.77 0.84 9.27
N GLY A 170 -19.94 0.49 8.76
CA GLY A 170 -20.84 -0.48 9.36
C GLY A 170 -21.36 -1.48 8.34
N ALA A 171 -22.23 -2.38 8.79
CA ALA A 171 -22.82 -3.40 7.93
C ALA A 171 -23.59 -2.78 6.75
N ASP A 172 -24.31 -1.68 6.95
CA ASP A 172 -25.16 -1.08 5.91
C ASP A 172 -24.78 0.37 5.54
N SER A 173 -23.74 0.95 6.15
CA SER A 173 -23.36 2.35 5.98
C SER A 173 -21.86 2.55 5.86
N LEU A 174 -21.47 3.46 4.98
CA LEU A 174 -20.09 3.93 4.81
C LEU A 174 -20.10 5.46 4.76
N TYR A 175 -19.27 6.08 5.62
CA TYR A 175 -19.07 7.52 5.72
C TYR A 175 -17.61 7.83 5.37
N LEU A 176 -17.42 8.64 4.34
CA LEU A 176 -16.12 9.06 3.85
C LEU A 176 -16.02 10.58 3.88
N GLU A 177 -14.92 11.13 4.38
CA GLU A 177 -14.67 12.57 4.36
C GLU A 177 -13.40 12.89 3.58
N ASN A 178 -13.46 13.97 2.79
CA ASN A 178 -12.28 14.59 2.21
C ASN A 178 -12.45 16.12 2.17
N LYS A 179 -11.53 16.82 1.51
CA LYS A 179 -11.54 18.30 1.38
C LYS A 179 -12.81 18.88 0.74
N GLN A 180 -13.60 18.07 0.03
CA GLN A 180 -14.85 18.47 -0.62
C GLN A 180 -16.07 18.28 0.30
N GLY A 181 -15.94 17.52 1.38
CA GLY A 181 -16.98 17.29 2.38
C GLY A 181 -17.17 15.81 2.74
N ILE A 182 -18.32 15.53 3.35
CA ILE A 182 -18.70 14.19 3.82
C ILE A 182 -19.62 13.52 2.79
N PHE A 183 -19.27 12.29 2.44
CA PHE A 183 -19.99 11.42 1.52
C PHE A 183 -20.59 10.26 2.29
N THR A 184 -21.86 9.97 2.02
CA THR A 184 -22.61 8.90 2.71
C THR A 184 -23.09 7.88 1.71
N PHE A 185 -22.81 6.61 1.99
CA PHE A 185 -23.19 5.49 1.14
C PHE A 185 -23.96 4.46 1.96
N LYS A 186 -24.93 3.81 1.31
CA LYS A 186 -25.61 2.63 1.84
C LYS A 186 -25.12 1.39 1.14
N ARG A 187 -25.08 0.27 1.86
CA ARG A 187 -24.80 -1.03 1.25
C ARG A 187 -25.95 -1.44 0.35
N GLN A 188 -25.61 -1.85 -0.87
CA GLN A 188 -26.56 -2.44 -1.79
C GLN A 188 -26.52 -3.97 -1.61
N LYS A 189 -27.69 -4.55 -1.32
CA LYS A 189 -27.88 -6.00 -1.19
C LYS A 189 -27.77 -6.71 -2.54
#